data_AF-A0A830HKQ3-F1
#
_entry.id   AF-A0A830HKQ3-F1
#
_cell.length_a   1.000
_cell.length_b   1.000
_cell.length_c   1.000
_cell.angle_alpha   90.00
_cell.angle_beta   90.00
_cell.angle_gamma   90.00
#
_symmetry.space_group_name_H-M   'P 1'
#
loop_
_entity.id
_entity.type
_entity.pdbx_description
1 polymer ?
#
loop_
_entity_poly.entity_id
_entity_poly.type
_entity_poly.pdbx_seq_one_letter_code
_entity_poly.pdbx_strand_id
1 'polypeptide(L)'
;MRRHMLEVQPNSAPVRKLLQDSEVPQSGALRTMWSGEWDDSTMQFPAGTTKMIEETMSRGAKGLLRSMLPRAVTRDCQDRIKDAARRIADGSLLVDIPRHPHAVIHCPVDALGNDETEHVNNEFDPVPVKKRCDTPDKVGMSCSEKAAKVLFAIHASPVDDKDIVLRLLRRIYDPNHYYVVAIDAAPTSHEGEEIARLAQEFFDEMSRGTGAVLGTVIRDVDVVYGGFSLMEAYMDAWRAGLQLEKGARRFKHESWDFVINLSAADWPIHNVDFISASLAKHGIANHVESFTQIRDYIEGRALGDWFVECPGEPCALDGHEEDGDYNRGSPGAREEHRKKRAKVDDSTCSGYSYWLNDEAYRNSKPLMRNSYMFGGSAFYVLHRDFVHCTLSCLDNSTFVEEEPYCKSVHAYREYFQLGMSGEELFVQTVLLNGPHCTQFSGGNRRWVNWGDRVVRRRRQGDYPIGSPGMIPPHLARNHIIRTRHAYFARKLDSSDQSDEVRAILDESAQFAV
;
A
#
# COMPACT_ATOMS: atom_id res chain seq x y z
N MET A 1 24.68 -7.78 -50.16
CA MET A 1 24.24 -6.49 -49.58
C MET A 1 22.73 -6.35 -49.78
N ARG A 2 21.94 -6.81 -48.82
CA ARG A 2 20.50 -6.52 -48.68
C ARG A 2 20.26 -6.25 -47.20
N ARG A 3 19.66 -5.10 -46.88
CA ARG A 3 19.23 -4.71 -45.53
C ARG A 3 18.12 -5.67 -45.08
N HIS A 4 18.31 -6.33 -43.94
CA HIS A 4 17.21 -6.86 -43.16
C HIS A 4 16.87 -5.85 -42.06
N MET A 5 15.73 -5.19 -42.22
CA MET A 5 15.00 -4.58 -41.12
C MET A 5 14.46 -5.74 -40.26
N LEU A 6 14.94 -5.85 -39.03
CA LEU A 6 14.27 -6.62 -38.00
C LEU A 6 13.19 -5.70 -37.43
N GLU A 7 11.94 -5.97 -37.80
CA GLU A 7 10.76 -5.48 -37.09
C GLU A 7 10.88 -5.89 -35.61
N VAL A 8 11.08 -4.91 -34.75
CA VAL A 8 10.87 -5.06 -33.32
C VAL A 8 9.36 -5.03 -33.12
N GLN A 9 8.76 -6.21 -32.93
CA GLN A 9 7.36 -6.28 -32.55
C GLN A 9 7.18 -5.71 -31.15
N PRO A 10 6.24 -4.76 -30.94
CA PRO A 10 5.90 -4.28 -29.62
C PRO A 10 5.06 -5.37 -28.95
N ASN A 11 5.68 -6.21 -28.13
CA ASN A 11 4.95 -7.07 -27.20
C ASN A 11 4.46 -6.21 -26.01
N SER A 12 3.52 -5.32 -26.28
CA SER A 12 2.71 -4.64 -25.27
C SER A 12 1.37 -5.36 -25.16
N ALA A 13 1.34 -6.46 -24.41
CA ALA A 13 0.09 -7.09 -24.00
C ALA A 13 0.16 -7.67 -22.55
N PRO A 14 0.39 -6.87 -21.48
CA PRO A 14 0.44 -7.43 -20.13
C PRO A 14 -0.95 -7.49 -19.45
N VAL A 15 -1.87 -6.57 -19.75
CA VAL A 15 -3.11 -6.41 -18.93
C VAL A 15 -4.29 -7.25 -19.42
N ARG A 16 -4.42 -7.47 -20.74
CA ARG A 16 -5.48 -8.36 -21.24
C ARG A 16 -5.29 -9.81 -20.79
N LYS A 17 -4.06 -10.19 -20.47
CA LYS A 17 -3.69 -11.50 -19.91
C LYS A 17 -3.91 -11.59 -18.39
N LEU A 18 -3.91 -10.44 -17.70
CA LEU A 18 -4.25 -10.29 -16.28
C LEU A 18 -5.70 -10.71 -15.98
N LEU A 19 -6.61 -10.47 -16.94
CA LEU A 19 -8.03 -10.88 -16.90
C LEU A 19 -8.28 -12.31 -17.43
N GLN A 20 -7.40 -12.84 -18.29
CA GLN A 20 -7.55 -14.18 -18.88
C GLN A 20 -6.98 -15.30 -18.00
N ASP A 21 -5.96 -15.00 -17.19
CA ASP A 21 -5.28 -15.98 -16.34
C ASP A 21 -5.67 -15.87 -14.86
N SER A 22 -6.74 -15.12 -14.53
CA SER A 22 -7.36 -15.23 -13.20
C SER A 22 -8.08 -16.58 -13.11
N GLU A 23 -7.41 -17.61 -12.60
CA GLU A 23 -8.07 -18.83 -12.09
C GLU A 23 -8.87 -18.53 -10.80
N VAL A 24 -9.57 -17.41 -10.76
CA VAL A 24 -10.75 -17.26 -9.93
C VAL A 24 -11.86 -17.93 -10.73
N PRO A 25 -12.59 -18.93 -10.21
CA PRO A 25 -13.64 -19.59 -10.98
C PRO A 25 -14.60 -18.51 -11.48
N GLN A 26 -14.59 -18.29 -12.80
CA GLN A 26 -15.64 -17.55 -13.48
C GLN A 26 -16.90 -18.40 -13.37
N SER A 27 -17.58 -18.31 -12.22
CA SER A 27 -18.93 -18.81 -12.13
C SER A 27 -19.78 -17.89 -12.99
N GLY A 28 -20.12 -18.38 -14.18
CA GLY A 28 -20.99 -17.72 -15.17
C GLY A 28 -22.43 -17.48 -14.69
N ALA A 29 -22.64 -17.27 -13.39
CA ALA A 29 -23.92 -17.00 -12.74
C ALA A 29 -23.95 -15.65 -11.97
N LEU A 30 -22.87 -14.86 -11.98
CA LEU A 30 -22.77 -13.61 -11.19
C LEU A 30 -23.36 -12.34 -11.86
N ARG A 31 -24.16 -12.47 -12.92
CA ARG A 31 -24.74 -11.31 -13.63
C ARG A 31 -25.81 -10.53 -12.85
N THR A 32 -26.22 -10.97 -11.68
CA THR A 32 -27.32 -10.34 -10.93
C THR A 32 -27.07 -10.39 -9.43
N MET A 33 -26.21 -9.52 -8.90
CA MET A 33 -26.08 -9.38 -7.43
C MET A 33 -25.82 -7.96 -6.92
N TRP A 34 -25.99 -6.97 -7.80
CA TRP A 34 -26.25 -5.57 -7.46
C TRP A 34 -27.51 -5.20 -8.25
N SER A 35 -28.60 -4.85 -7.60
CA SER A 35 -29.90 -4.68 -8.29
C SER A 35 -29.99 -3.39 -9.13
N GLY A 36 -28.90 -2.63 -9.26
CA GLY A 36 -28.76 -1.48 -10.14
C GLY A 36 -27.80 -1.76 -11.29
N GLU A 37 -28.14 -1.28 -12.49
CA GLU A 37 -27.21 -1.27 -13.62
C GLU A 37 -26.00 -0.40 -13.25
N TRP A 38 -24.81 -0.99 -13.22
CA TRP A 38 -23.55 -0.23 -13.06
C TRP A 38 -23.51 0.91 -14.08
N ASP A 39 -23.30 2.14 -13.61
CA ASP A 39 -23.18 3.29 -14.49
C ASP A 39 -21.71 3.46 -14.88
N ASP A 40 -21.38 3.00 -16.09
CA ASP A 40 -20.04 3.12 -16.68
C ASP A 40 -19.59 4.59 -16.83
N SER A 41 -20.53 5.55 -16.89
CA SER A 41 -20.21 6.98 -17.03
C SER A 41 -19.82 7.63 -15.70
N THR A 42 -20.39 7.16 -14.59
CA THR A 42 -20.02 7.65 -13.25
C THR A 42 -19.07 6.71 -12.52
N MET A 43 -18.76 5.54 -13.07
CA MET A 43 -17.95 4.49 -12.44
C MET A 43 -18.47 4.16 -11.03
N GLN A 44 -19.79 4.22 -10.88
CA GLN A 44 -20.52 4.07 -9.62
C GLN A 44 -21.76 3.23 -9.90
N PHE A 45 -22.23 2.46 -8.92
CA PHE A 45 -23.59 1.94 -8.99
C PHE A 45 -24.58 3.11 -8.80
N PRO A 46 -25.71 3.14 -9.53
CA PRO A 46 -26.75 4.14 -9.34
C PRO A 46 -27.10 4.18 -7.87
N ALA A 47 -27.29 5.38 -7.32
CA ALA A 47 -27.53 5.60 -5.91
C ALA A 47 -28.62 4.65 -5.41
N GLY A 48 -28.19 3.56 -4.76
CA GLY A 48 -29.08 2.66 -4.07
C GLY A 48 -29.92 3.50 -3.13
N THR A 49 -31.22 3.22 -3.06
CA THR A 49 -32.04 3.82 -1.99
C THR A 49 -31.38 3.52 -0.65
N THR A 50 -31.48 4.45 0.32
CA THR A 50 -30.91 4.25 1.67
C THR A 50 -31.28 2.88 2.24
N LYS A 51 -32.52 2.45 1.99
CA LYS A 51 -33.04 1.12 2.35
C LYS A 51 -32.24 -0.04 1.74
N MET A 52 -31.84 0.03 0.48
CA MET A 52 -31.05 -1.02 -0.18
C MET A 52 -29.64 -1.13 0.43
N ILE A 53 -29.05 0.00 0.83
CA ILE A 53 -27.76 0.04 1.51
C ILE A 53 -27.88 -0.59 2.89
N GLU A 54 -28.89 -0.20 3.67
CA GLU A 54 -29.17 -0.78 4.99
C GLU A 54 -29.40 -2.31 4.91
N GLU A 55 -30.14 -2.79 3.90
CA GLU A 55 -30.35 -4.22 3.67
C GLU A 55 -29.04 -4.94 3.31
N THR A 56 -28.20 -4.33 2.47
CA THR A 56 -26.89 -4.86 2.06
C THR A 56 -25.93 -4.94 3.25
N MET A 57 -25.84 -3.88 4.04
CA MET A 57 -25.06 -3.83 5.28
C MET A 57 -25.57 -4.87 6.28
N SER A 58 -26.89 -4.96 6.50
CA SER A 58 -27.49 -5.98 7.37
C SER A 58 -27.16 -7.40 6.93
N ARG A 59 -27.12 -7.67 5.61
CA ARG A 59 -26.66 -8.94 5.05
C ARG A 59 -25.19 -9.19 5.37
N GLY A 60 -24.32 -8.20 5.19
CA GLY A 60 -22.90 -8.28 5.54
C GLY A 60 -22.66 -8.60 7.01
N ALA A 61 -23.31 -7.88 7.92
CA ALA A 61 -23.23 -8.12 9.35
C ALA A 61 -23.65 -9.55 9.74
N LYS A 62 -24.73 -10.07 9.15
CA LYS A 62 -25.14 -11.47 9.33
C LYS A 62 -24.10 -12.45 8.79
N GLY A 63 -23.49 -12.14 7.65
CA GLY A 63 -22.41 -12.94 7.06
C GLY A 63 -21.20 -13.05 7.98
N LEU A 64 -20.73 -11.94 8.55
CA LEU A 64 -19.66 -11.94 9.55
C LEU A 64 -19.99 -12.88 10.73
N LEU A 65 -21.18 -12.76 11.30
CA LEU A 65 -21.55 -13.57 12.48
C LEU A 65 -21.80 -15.04 12.17
N ARG A 66 -22.32 -15.37 10.98
CA ARG A 66 -22.70 -16.75 10.62
C ARG A 66 -21.60 -17.54 9.92
N SER A 67 -20.75 -16.86 9.15
CA SER A 67 -19.73 -17.49 8.33
C SER A 67 -18.32 -17.22 8.84
N MET A 68 -18.02 -15.99 9.29
CA MET A 68 -16.66 -15.63 9.71
C MET A 68 -16.38 -15.98 11.18
N LEU A 69 -17.27 -15.56 12.08
CA LEU A 69 -17.10 -15.73 13.53
C LEU A 69 -16.84 -17.18 13.98
N PRO A 70 -17.50 -18.22 13.43
CA PRO A 70 -17.23 -19.61 13.82
C PRO A 70 -15.81 -20.09 13.46
N ARG A 71 -15.13 -19.39 12.54
CA ARG A 71 -13.79 -19.74 12.04
C ARG A 71 -12.66 -19.11 12.87
N ALA A 72 -12.99 -18.09 13.67
CA ALA A 72 -12.05 -17.42 14.55
C ALA A 72 -11.67 -18.32 15.75
N VAL A 73 -10.37 -18.52 15.92
CA VAL A 73 -9.74 -19.31 16.97
C VAL A 73 -9.62 -18.48 18.24
N THR A 74 -9.09 -17.27 18.15
CA THR A 74 -8.80 -16.43 19.32
C THR A 74 -10.01 -15.63 19.78
N ARG A 75 -10.06 -15.32 21.08
CA ARG A 75 -11.12 -14.46 21.63
C ARG A 75 -11.02 -13.03 21.10
N ASP A 76 -9.82 -12.51 20.93
CA ASP A 76 -9.59 -11.17 20.37
C ASP A 76 -10.18 -11.05 18.97
N CYS A 77 -9.87 -12.00 18.08
CA CYS A 77 -10.44 -12.03 16.74
C CYS A 77 -11.97 -12.18 16.73
N GLN A 78 -12.52 -13.03 17.60
CA GLN A 78 -13.97 -13.15 17.76
C GLN A 78 -14.62 -11.82 18.15
N ASP A 79 -13.98 -11.06 19.04
CA ASP A 79 -14.50 -9.77 19.48
C ASP A 79 -14.36 -8.71 18.38
N ARG A 80 -13.28 -8.71 17.59
CA ARG A 80 -13.13 -7.89 16.37
C ARG A 80 -14.22 -8.16 15.34
N ILE A 81 -14.51 -9.43 15.04
CA ILE A 81 -15.57 -9.80 14.09
C ILE A 81 -16.94 -9.35 14.59
N LYS A 82 -17.23 -9.53 15.89
CA LYS A 82 -18.49 -9.05 16.49
C LYS A 82 -18.60 -7.54 16.43
N ASP A 83 -17.51 -6.82 16.68
CA ASP A 83 -17.47 -5.36 16.63
C ASP A 83 -17.71 -4.84 15.21
N ALA A 84 -16.99 -5.39 14.23
CA ALA A 84 -17.20 -5.10 12.81
C ALA A 84 -18.66 -5.37 12.40
N ALA A 85 -19.23 -6.51 12.78
CA ALA A 85 -20.63 -6.82 12.50
C ALA A 85 -21.60 -5.82 13.15
N ARG A 86 -21.29 -5.34 14.37
CA ARG A 86 -22.09 -4.33 15.07
C ARG A 86 -22.06 -2.99 14.32
N ARG A 87 -20.86 -2.53 13.96
CA ARG A 87 -20.62 -1.27 13.22
C ARG A 87 -21.24 -1.28 11.81
N ILE A 88 -21.25 -2.44 11.17
CA ILE A 88 -21.94 -2.60 9.88
C ILE A 88 -23.46 -2.55 10.09
N ALA A 89 -23.98 -3.22 11.12
CA ALA A 89 -25.42 -3.31 11.35
C ALA A 89 -26.07 -2.00 11.81
N ASP A 90 -25.35 -1.17 12.59
CA ASP A 90 -25.83 0.13 13.06
C ASP A 90 -25.62 1.26 12.04
N GLY A 91 -24.94 0.99 10.92
CA GLY A 91 -24.67 1.97 9.88
C GLY A 91 -23.60 2.99 10.25
N SER A 92 -22.78 2.74 11.28
CA SER A 92 -21.68 3.62 11.66
C SER A 92 -20.57 3.69 10.61
N LEU A 93 -20.46 2.68 9.73
CA LEU A 93 -19.54 2.74 8.60
C LEU A 93 -20.07 3.67 7.51
N LEU A 94 -19.37 4.80 7.31
CA LEU A 94 -19.71 5.77 6.28
C LEU A 94 -19.38 5.25 4.88
N VAL A 95 -20.42 5.01 4.08
CA VAL A 95 -20.30 4.70 2.64
C VAL A 95 -20.63 5.91 1.76
N ASP A 96 -21.23 6.94 2.34
CA ASP A 96 -21.46 8.23 1.70
C ASP A 96 -20.33 9.19 2.10
N ILE A 97 -19.31 9.25 1.24
CA ILE A 97 -18.07 9.95 1.53
C ILE A 97 -17.96 11.12 0.56
N PRO A 98 -18.02 12.38 1.02
CA PRO A 98 -18.03 13.52 0.11
C PRO A 98 -16.66 13.70 -0.56
N ARG A 99 -16.66 13.92 -1.87
CA ARG A 99 -15.47 14.39 -2.57
C ARG A 99 -15.18 15.85 -2.22
N HIS A 100 -13.90 16.19 -2.00
CA HIS A 100 -13.53 17.56 -1.68
C HIS A 100 -13.87 18.51 -2.85
N PRO A 101 -14.43 19.72 -2.61
CA PRO A 101 -14.83 20.64 -3.69
C PRO A 101 -13.70 20.98 -4.67
N HIS A 102 -12.47 21.13 -4.17
CA HIS A 102 -11.29 21.33 -5.02
C HIS A 102 -11.07 20.15 -6.00
N ALA A 103 -11.24 18.91 -5.55
CA ALA A 103 -11.10 17.74 -6.40
C ALA A 103 -12.22 17.61 -7.43
N VAL A 104 -13.45 17.98 -7.05
CA VAL A 104 -14.58 18.04 -7.99
C VAL A 104 -14.30 18.99 -9.15
N ILE A 105 -13.69 20.15 -8.86
CA ILE A 105 -13.42 21.18 -9.88
C ILE A 105 -12.16 20.87 -10.68
N HIS A 106 -11.08 20.47 -10.02
CA HIS A 106 -9.74 20.43 -10.64
C HIS A 106 -9.26 19.04 -11.04
N CYS A 107 -9.94 17.99 -10.60
CA CYS A 107 -9.54 16.60 -10.83
C CYS A 107 -10.74 15.74 -11.29
N PRO A 108 -11.44 16.09 -12.39
CA PRO A 108 -12.56 15.28 -12.87
C PRO A 108 -12.06 13.89 -13.26
N VAL A 109 -12.85 12.85 -12.94
CA VAL A 109 -12.43 11.44 -13.08
C VAL A 109 -12.14 11.06 -14.52
N ASP A 110 -12.91 11.60 -15.47
CA ASP A 110 -12.67 11.42 -16.91
C ASP A 110 -11.31 11.94 -17.36
N ALA A 111 -10.77 12.97 -16.68
CA ALA A 111 -9.45 13.53 -16.95
C ALA A 111 -8.32 12.80 -16.21
N LEU A 112 -8.65 11.96 -15.22
CA LEU A 112 -7.71 11.06 -14.55
C LEU A 112 -7.55 9.72 -15.29
N GLY A 113 -8.36 9.49 -16.32
CA GLY A 113 -8.10 8.63 -17.47
C GLY A 113 -7.85 7.15 -17.14
N ASN A 114 -8.83 6.31 -17.45
CA ASN A 114 -8.81 4.84 -17.45
C ASN A 114 -7.86 4.24 -18.50
N ASP A 115 -6.67 4.80 -18.66
CA ASP A 115 -5.74 4.36 -19.66
C ASP A 115 -4.90 3.19 -19.09
N GLU A 116 -5.53 2.01 -19.04
CA GLU A 116 -4.84 0.73 -18.82
C GLU A 116 -3.72 0.49 -19.86
N THR A 117 -3.78 1.20 -21.00
CA THR A 117 -2.77 1.16 -22.06
C THR A 117 -1.59 2.09 -21.79
N GLU A 118 -1.68 2.94 -20.76
CA GLU A 118 -0.62 3.82 -20.30
C GLU A 118 0.05 3.29 -19.01
N HIS A 119 0.57 2.06 -19.07
CA HIS A 119 1.82 1.70 -18.37
C HIS A 119 3.00 2.49 -18.97
N VAL A 120 2.85 3.79 -19.17
CA VAL A 120 3.92 4.62 -19.65
C VAL A 120 4.74 4.89 -18.40
N ASN A 121 6.02 4.54 -18.31
CA ASN A 121 7.10 5.08 -19.14
C ASN A 121 6.95 6.57 -19.53
N ASN A 122 5.87 7.27 -19.15
CA ASN A 122 5.72 8.68 -19.36
C ASN A 122 6.52 9.27 -18.21
N GLU A 123 7.63 9.88 -18.59
CA GLU A 123 7.81 11.30 -18.33
C GLU A 123 6.44 12.00 -18.40
N PHE A 124 5.56 11.81 -17.41
CA PHE A 124 4.66 12.87 -17.01
C PHE A 124 5.60 13.94 -16.50
N ASP A 125 6.10 14.76 -17.42
CA ASP A 125 6.51 16.09 -17.07
C ASP A 125 5.34 16.62 -16.25
N PRO A 126 5.52 16.87 -14.94
CA PRO A 126 4.45 17.39 -14.13
C PRO A 126 3.88 18.58 -14.91
N VAL A 127 2.55 18.66 -15.04
CA VAL A 127 1.91 19.92 -15.45
C VAL A 127 2.68 21.00 -14.71
N PRO A 128 3.39 21.92 -15.39
CA PRO A 128 4.35 22.76 -14.73
C PRO A 128 3.61 23.48 -13.63
N VAL A 129 3.80 22.99 -12.40
CA VAL A 129 3.35 23.66 -11.19
C VAL A 129 4.14 24.94 -11.31
N LYS A 130 3.45 26.05 -11.65
CA LYS A 130 4.07 27.37 -11.82
C LYS A 130 5.16 27.46 -10.78
N LYS A 131 6.42 27.45 -11.23
CA LYS A 131 7.51 27.37 -10.28
C LYS A 131 7.29 28.54 -9.34
N ARG A 132 7.55 28.35 -8.06
CA ARG A 132 7.73 29.49 -7.15
C ARG A 132 8.83 30.45 -7.66
N CYS A 133 9.57 30.02 -8.69
CA CYS A 133 10.64 30.69 -9.41
C CYS A 133 10.19 31.41 -10.71
N ASP A 134 8.93 31.31 -11.15
CA ASP A 134 8.46 31.92 -12.42
C ASP A 134 7.75 33.28 -12.24
N THR A 135 7.83 33.90 -11.05
CA THR A 135 7.46 35.31 -10.91
C THR A 135 8.69 36.19 -11.13
N PRO A 136 8.81 36.88 -12.27
CA PRO A 136 9.76 37.97 -12.39
C PRO A 136 9.15 39.15 -11.62
N ASP A 137 9.49 39.27 -10.34
CA ASP A 137 9.88 40.55 -9.75
C ASP A 137 10.06 40.50 -8.23
N LYS A 138 11.18 41.11 -7.83
CA LYS A 138 11.56 41.64 -6.51
C LYS A 138 12.22 40.68 -5.51
N VAL A 139 13.55 40.88 -5.47
CA VAL A 139 14.50 40.65 -4.39
C VAL A 139 15.11 39.24 -4.30
N GLY A 140 16.08 38.98 -5.19
CA GLY A 140 17.41 38.57 -4.76
C GLY A 140 17.58 37.25 -3.98
N MET A 141 16.82 36.20 -4.30
CA MET A 141 17.18 34.83 -3.89
C MET A 141 17.64 34.05 -5.13
N SER A 142 18.92 33.70 -5.19
CA SER A 142 19.44 32.75 -6.17
C SER A 142 18.79 31.39 -5.93
N CYS A 143 18.19 30.78 -6.96
CA CYS A 143 17.83 29.36 -6.93
C CYS A 143 19.10 28.51 -6.88
N SER A 144 19.72 28.37 -5.71
CA SER A 144 20.42 27.12 -5.41
C SER A 144 19.31 26.12 -5.14
N GLU A 145 18.98 25.26 -6.11
CA GLU A 145 17.99 24.20 -5.88
C GLU A 145 18.53 23.28 -4.79
N LYS A 146 18.03 23.49 -3.57
CA LYS A 146 18.41 22.69 -2.43
C LYS A 146 17.91 21.27 -2.68
N ALA A 147 18.77 20.27 -2.55
CA ALA A 147 18.38 18.87 -2.64
C ALA A 147 17.26 18.57 -1.64
N ALA A 148 16.27 17.79 -2.06
CA ALA A 148 15.14 17.44 -1.21
C ALA A 148 15.58 16.51 -0.08
N LYS A 149 15.00 16.68 1.09
CA LYS A 149 15.24 15.81 2.24
C LYS A 149 14.19 14.71 2.29
N VAL A 150 14.62 13.47 2.50
CA VAL A 150 13.72 12.30 2.46
C VAL A 150 13.56 11.69 3.84
N LEU A 151 12.32 11.33 4.18
CA LEU A 151 11.98 10.37 5.21
C LEU A 151 11.86 8.98 4.57
N PHE A 152 12.73 8.06 4.92
CA PHE A 152 12.61 6.65 4.54
C PHE A 152 11.81 5.90 5.59
N ALA A 153 10.61 5.46 5.23
CA ALA A 153 9.71 4.67 6.07
C ALA A 153 9.80 3.20 5.68
N ILE A 154 10.55 2.40 6.45
CA ILE A 154 10.91 1.04 6.11
C ILE A 154 10.10 0.09 6.97
N HIS A 155 9.35 -0.82 6.35
CA HIS A 155 8.72 -1.94 7.03
C HIS A 155 9.60 -3.18 6.91
N ALA A 156 9.89 -3.84 8.03
CA ALA A 156 10.56 -5.14 8.05
C ALA A 156 9.76 -6.13 8.88
N SER A 157 9.68 -7.36 8.40
CA SER A 157 9.06 -8.48 9.09
C SER A 157 10.13 -9.36 9.74
N PRO A 158 9.82 -10.12 10.81
CA PRO A 158 10.74 -11.09 11.40
C PRO A 158 11.26 -12.17 10.45
N VAL A 159 10.59 -12.41 9.33
CA VAL A 159 11.08 -13.33 8.28
C VAL A 159 12.13 -12.70 7.36
N ASP A 160 12.32 -11.38 7.43
CA ASP A 160 13.32 -10.68 6.64
C ASP A 160 14.71 -10.88 7.24
N ASP A 161 15.70 -11.02 6.36
CA ASP A 161 17.08 -11.20 6.77
C ASP A 161 17.66 -9.89 7.34
N LYS A 162 18.14 -9.94 8.58
CA LYS A 162 18.71 -8.78 9.30
C LYS A 162 19.87 -8.13 8.58
N ASP A 163 20.72 -8.91 7.91
CA ASP A 163 21.87 -8.38 7.18
C ASP A 163 21.40 -7.63 5.93
N ILE A 164 20.33 -8.12 5.27
CA ILE A 164 19.70 -7.41 4.15
C ILE A 164 19.10 -6.08 4.60
N VAL A 165 18.41 -6.04 5.75
CA VAL A 165 17.88 -4.78 6.31
C VAL A 165 19.01 -3.79 6.59
N LEU A 166 20.09 -4.23 7.23
CA LEU A 166 21.24 -3.38 7.52
C LEU A 166 21.98 -2.92 6.26
N ARG A 167 22.11 -3.79 5.26
CA ARG A 167 22.70 -3.46 3.96
C ARG A 167 21.87 -2.38 3.25
N LEU A 168 20.53 -2.51 3.26
CA LEU A 168 19.63 -1.48 2.72
C LEU A 168 19.84 -0.15 3.45
N LEU A 169 19.80 -0.14 4.79
CA LEU A 169 20.00 1.08 5.60
C LEU A 169 21.32 1.78 5.27
N ARG A 170 22.43 1.03 5.21
CA ARG A 170 23.75 1.57 4.81
C ARG A 170 23.72 2.16 3.41
N ARG A 171 22.95 1.57 2.49
CA ARG A 171 22.91 1.99 1.09
C ARG A 171 22.17 3.31 0.88
N ILE A 172 21.15 3.58 1.70
CA ILE A 172 20.31 4.77 1.61
C ILE A 172 20.64 5.83 2.67
N TYR A 173 21.68 5.61 3.47
CA TYR A 173 22.04 6.54 4.54
C TYR A 173 22.70 7.82 4.00
N ASP A 174 22.20 8.96 4.43
CA ASP A 174 22.80 10.28 4.31
C ASP A 174 22.35 11.13 5.52
N PRO A 175 23.25 11.94 6.13
CA PRO A 175 22.92 12.73 7.31
C PRO A 175 21.91 13.86 7.08
N ASN A 176 21.48 14.14 5.85
CA ASN A 176 20.43 15.12 5.55
C ASN A 176 19.02 14.52 5.54
N HIS A 177 18.90 13.22 5.72
CA HIS A 177 17.65 12.46 5.62
C HIS A 177 17.21 11.92 6.98
N TYR A 178 15.99 11.36 6.99
CA TYR A 178 15.36 10.79 8.17
C TYR A 178 14.99 9.33 7.91
N TYR A 179 14.99 8.52 8.97
CA TYR A 179 14.80 7.07 8.86
C TYR A 179 13.85 6.57 9.94
N VAL A 180 12.86 5.79 9.53
CA VAL A 180 12.00 5.07 10.46
C VAL A 180 11.94 3.62 10.02
N VAL A 181 12.28 2.70 10.92
CA VAL A 181 12.13 1.27 10.69
C VAL A 181 10.99 0.76 11.57
N ALA A 182 9.90 0.34 10.96
CA ALA A 182 8.78 -0.29 11.64
C ALA A 182 8.91 -1.81 11.54
N ILE A 183 9.00 -2.47 12.70
CA ILE A 183 9.21 -3.92 12.82
C ILE A 183 7.90 -4.60 13.17
N ASP A 184 7.48 -5.50 12.30
CA ASP A 184 6.26 -6.29 12.48
C ASP A 184 6.29 -7.10 13.78
N ALA A 185 5.18 -7.07 14.52
CA ALA A 185 5.00 -7.63 15.85
C ALA A 185 4.90 -9.16 15.89
N ALA A 186 5.22 -9.86 14.78
CA ALA A 186 4.96 -11.30 14.63
C ALA A 186 5.31 -12.02 15.95
N PRO A 187 4.31 -12.67 16.56
CA PRO A 187 4.26 -12.89 18.00
C PRO A 187 5.52 -13.64 18.44
N THR A 188 6.30 -12.97 19.28
CA THR A 188 7.47 -13.54 19.97
C THR A 188 8.69 -13.89 19.11
N SER A 189 8.90 -13.26 17.96
CA SER A 189 10.13 -13.48 17.19
C SER A 189 11.36 -12.83 17.85
N HIS A 190 12.38 -13.65 18.16
CA HIS A 190 13.70 -13.15 18.54
C HIS A 190 14.35 -12.37 17.39
N GLU A 191 13.99 -12.74 16.16
CA GLU A 191 14.47 -12.18 14.90
C GLU A 191 14.02 -10.72 14.73
N GLY A 192 12.74 -10.41 14.95
CA GLY A 192 12.23 -9.04 14.89
C GLY A 192 12.94 -8.14 15.91
N GLU A 193 13.08 -8.63 17.15
CA GLU A 193 13.83 -7.95 18.21
C GLU A 193 15.30 -7.72 17.85
N GLU A 194 15.94 -8.68 17.19
CA GLU A 194 17.31 -8.55 16.72
C GLU A 194 17.44 -7.49 15.61
N ILE A 195 16.55 -7.50 14.61
CA ILE A 195 16.51 -6.48 13.56
C ILE A 195 16.32 -5.09 14.19
N ALA A 196 15.36 -4.97 15.11
CA ALA A 196 15.06 -3.72 15.79
C ALA A 196 16.27 -3.20 16.59
N ARG A 197 16.96 -4.08 17.32
CA ARG A 197 18.18 -3.75 18.06
C ARG A 197 19.28 -3.27 17.12
N LEU A 198 19.56 -4.00 16.04
CA LEU A 198 20.62 -3.68 15.09
C LEU A 198 20.34 -2.37 14.33
N ALA A 199 19.09 -2.12 13.95
CA ALA A 199 18.68 -0.85 13.33
C ALA A 199 18.85 0.32 14.30
N GLN A 200 18.50 0.14 15.59
CA GLN A 200 18.69 1.18 16.60
C GLN A 200 20.19 1.45 16.85
N GLU A 201 21.02 0.40 16.96
CA GLU A 201 22.48 0.53 17.10
C GLU A 201 23.08 1.30 15.91
N PHE A 202 22.62 1.02 14.69
CA PHE A 202 23.01 1.76 13.49
C PHE A 202 22.64 3.26 13.59
N PHE A 203 21.43 3.59 14.01
CA PHE A 203 21.02 5.00 14.17
C PHE A 203 21.76 5.71 15.30
N ASP A 204 22.05 5.03 16.40
CA ASP A 204 22.82 5.59 17.50
C ASP A 204 24.27 5.91 17.09
N GLU A 205 24.90 5.04 16.30
CA GLU A 205 26.23 5.28 15.72
C GLU A 205 26.21 6.51 14.81
N MET A 206 25.26 6.56 13.88
CA MET A 206 25.11 7.65 12.92
C MET A 206 24.80 9.00 13.57
N SER A 207 24.00 8.99 14.63
CA SER A 207 23.62 10.21 15.38
C SER A 207 24.81 10.83 16.13
N ARG A 208 25.85 10.06 16.49
CA ARG A 208 27.07 10.62 17.11
C ARG A 208 27.82 11.56 16.18
N GLY A 209 27.78 11.33 14.87
CA GLY A 209 28.44 12.16 13.89
C GLY A 209 27.74 13.51 13.63
N THR A 210 26.41 13.56 13.79
CA THR A 210 25.60 14.73 13.46
C THR A 210 25.10 15.50 14.69
N GLY A 211 25.07 14.85 15.86
CA GLY A 211 24.47 15.38 17.09
C GLY A 211 22.93 15.40 17.06
N ALA A 212 22.30 14.97 15.95
CA ALA A 212 20.87 14.91 15.78
C ALA A 212 20.40 13.46 15.66
N VAL A 213 19.29 13.12 16.32
CA VAL A 213 18.64 11.83 16.13
C VAL A 213 17.89 11.88 14.80
N LEU A 214 18.44 11.21 13.79
CA LEU A 214 17.89 11.18 12.43
C LEU A 214 17.13 9.89 12.12
N GLY A 215 17.24 8.89 12.98
CA GLY A 215 16.61 7.59 12.82
C GLY A 215 15.89 7.11 14.08
N THR A 216 14.84 6.32 13.92
CA THR A 216 14.17 5.63 15.03
C THR A 216 13.57 4.30 14.58
N VAL A 217 13.32 3.42 15.56
CA VAL A 217 12.69 2.12 15.35
C VAL A 217 11.34 2.11 16.05
N ILE A 218 10.28 1.75 15.32
CA ILE A 218 8.97 1.44 15.88
C ILE A 218 8.92 -0.07 16.02
N ARG A 219 8.68 -0.52 17.25
CA ARG A 219 8.53 -1.94 17.57
C ARG A 219 7.06 -2.32 17.55
N ASP A 220 6.80 -3.58 17.30
CA ASP A 220 5.49 -4.20 17.50
C ASP A 220 4.35 -3.58 16.69
N VAL A 221 4.56 -3.35 15.38
CA VAL A 221 3.43 -3.06 14.47
C VAL A 221 2.77 -4.35 14.03
N ASP A 222 1.49 -4.54 14.32
CA ASP A 222 0.77 -5.77 13.94
C ASP A 222 0.40 -5.78 12.44
N VAL A 223 1.24 -6.32 11.55
CA VAL A 223 0.98 -6.27 10.11
C VAL A 223 0.49 -7.60 9.54
N VAL A 224 -0.81 -7.68 9.25
CA VAL A 224 -1.41 -8.80 8.52
C VAL A 224 -1.26 -8.58 7.01
N TYR A 225 -0.73 -9.58 6.30
CA TYR A 225 -0.53 -9.50 4.85
C TYR A 225 -1.85 -9.31 4.09
N GLY A 226 -1.88 -8.32 3.18
CA GLY A 226 -3.10 -7.93 2.45
C GLY A 226 -4.10 -7.14 3.29
N GLY A 227 -3.70 -6.73 4.48
CA GLY A 227 -4.50 -5.94 5.41
C GLY A 227 -4.14 -4.46 5.44
N PHE A 228 -5.12 -3.64 5.82
CA PHE A 228 -4.98 -2.22 6.13
C PHE A 228 -3.97 -1.93 7.23
N SER A 229 -3.65 -2.91 8.10
CA SER A 229 -2.60 -2.76 9.10
C SER A 229 -1.24 -2.34 8.54
N LEU A 230 -0.89 -2.72 7.29
CA LEU A 230 0.35 -2.23 6.67
C LEU A 230 0.30 -0.71 6.42
N MET A 231 -0.87 -0.18 6.04
CA MET A 231 -1.07 1.26 5.91
C MET A 231 -0.97 1.97 7.27
N GLU A 232 -1.54 1.39 8.33
CA GLU A 232 -1.39 1.91 9.71
C GLU A 232 0.08 1.96 10.13
N ALA A 233 0.86 0.90 9.86
CA ALA A 233 2.29 0.88 10.14
C ALA A 233 3.05 2.00 9.40
N TYR A 234 2.70 2.28 8.14
CA TYR A 234 3.28 3.41 7.41
C TYR A 234 2.82 4.77 7.96
N MET A 235 1.57 4.92 8.41
CA MET A 235 1.10 6.14 9.06
C MET A 235 1.80 6.38 10.41
N ASP A 236 2.10 5.32 11.17
CA ASP A 236 2.92 5.41 12.37
C ASP A 236 4.36 5.83 12.05
N ALA A 237 4.92 5.32 10.95
CA ALA A 237 6.22 5.78 10.47
C ALA A 237 6.20 7.27 10.06
N TRP A 238 5.11 7.75 9.44
CA TRP A 238 4.93 9.18 9.15
C TRP A 238 4.88 10.02 10.43
N ARG A 239 4.13 9.57 11.45
CA ARG A 239 4.07 10.25 12.76
C ARG A 239 5.45 10.31 13.39
N ALA A 240 6.18 9.20 13.41
CA ALA A 240 7.55 9.16 13.94
C ALA A 240 8.48 10.12 13.19
N GLY A 241 8.39 10.18 11.85
CA GLY A 241 9.14 11.14 11.04
C GLY A 241 8.85 12.61 11.38
N LEU A 242 7.59 12.97 11.67
CA LEU A 242 7.24 14.31 12.15
C LEU A 242 7.78 14.60 13.56
N GLN A 243 7.92 13.59 14.42
CA GLN A 243 8.54 13.74 15.74
C GLN A 243 10.06 13.89 15.66
N LEU A 244 10.72 13.09 14.81
CA LEU A 244 12.16 13.22 14.54
C LEU A 244 12.50 14.63 14.06
N GLU A 245 11.72 15.17 13.12
CA GLU A 245 11.87 16.55 12.67
C GLU A 245 11.82 17.55 13.84
N LYS A 246 10.81 17.46 14.71
CA LYS A 246 10.67 18.36 15.87
C LYS A 246 11.88 18.28 16.80
N GLY A 247 12.42 17.09 17.03
CA GLY A 247 13.64 16.89 17.82
C GLY A 247 14.88 17.48 17.15
N ALA A 248 15.04 17.23 15.85
CA ALA A 248 16.21 17.63 15.07
C ALA A 248 16.27 19.15 14.81
N ARG A 249 15.13 19.86 14.84
CA ARG A 249 15.09 21.34 14.76
C ARG A 249 15.95 22.03 15.83
N ARG A 250 16.14 21.41 17.01
CA ARG A 250 17.03 21.92 18.07
C ARG A 250 18.50 22.01 17.62
N PHE A 251 18.86 21.22 16.62
CA PHE A 251 20.18 21.16 16.01
C PHE A 251 20.22 21.85 14.64
N LYS A 252 19.24 22.72 14.35
CA LYS A 252 19.08 23.41 13.05
C LYS A 252 18.93 22.45 11.86
N HIS A 253 18.55 21.20 12.10
CA HIS A 253 18.22 20.28 11.02
C HIS A 253 16.84 20.64 10.47
N GLU A 254 16.76 20.84 9.17
CA GLU A 254 15.51 21.18 8.47
C GLU A 254 14.60 19.96 8.30
N SER A 255 13.30 20.24 8.18
CA SER A 255 12.25 19.28 7.85
C SER A 255 12.57 18.44 6.62
N TRP A 256 12.10 17.19 6.61
CA TRP A 256 12.03 16.42 5.37
C TRP A 256 10.98 17.01 4.42
N ASP A 257 11.12 16.77 3.13
CA ASP A 257 10.23 17.26 2.08
C ASP A 257 9.34 16.13 1.53
N PHE A 258 9.87 14.90 1.51
CA PHE A 258 9.16 13.72 1.00
C PHE A 258 9.28 12.53 1.94
N VAL A 259 8.30 11.64 1.89
CA VAL A 259 8.41 10.28 2.43
C VAL A 259 8.45 9.26 1.30
N ILE A 260 9.37 8.30 1.41
CA ILE A 260 9.47 7.13 0.55
C ILE A 260 9.26 5.90 1.44
N ASN A 261 8.22 5.12 1.16
CA ASN A 261 8.02 3.86 1.88
C ASN A 261 8.76 2.70 1.23
N LEU A 262 9.31 1.79 2.03
CA LEU A 262 10.14 0.67 1.60
C LEU A 262 9.77 -0.59 2.39
N SER A 263 10.01 -1.77 1.81
CA SER A 263 10.16 -3.00 2.58
C SER A 263 11.62 -3.46 2.58
N ALA A 264 11.98 -4.42 3.43
CA ALA A 264 13.32 -5.03 3.44
C ALA A 264 13.73 -5.69 2.09
N ALA A 265 12.76 -5.85 1.18
CA ALA A 265 12.92 -6.50 -0.11
C ALA A 265 13.07 -5.51 -1.28
N ASP A 266 13.07 -4.21 -0.98
CA ASP A 266 13.41 -3.14 -1.92
C ASP A 266 14.93 -2.92 -1.97
N TRP A 267 15.42 -2.52 -3.14
CA TRP A 267 16.81 -2.10 -3.31
C TRP A 267 16.88 -0.83 -4.16
N PRO A 268 17.70 0.17 -3.77
CA PRO A 268 17.85 1.37 -4.57
C PRO A 268 18.51 1.02 -5.92
N ILE A 269 18.11 1.74 -6.96
CA ILE A 269 18.74 1.64 -8.30
C ILE A 269 19.49 2.92 -8.68
N HIS A 270 19.26 4.01 -7.94
CA HIS A 270 20.06 5.24 -7.99
C HIS A 270 20.54 5.61 -6.58
N ASN A 271 21.63 6.38 -6.50
CA ASN A 271 22.11 6.91 -5.21
C ASN A 271 21.14 7.96 -4.62
N VAL A 272 21.30 8.22 -3.32
CA VAL A 272 20.42 9.15 -2.57
C VAL A 272 20.56 10.60 -3.03
N ASP A 273 21.73 11.00 -3.53
CA ASP A 273 21.94 12.34 -4.10
C ASP A 273 21.08 12.56 -5.34
N PHE A 274 21.06 11.58 -6.26
CA PHE A 274 20.21 11.60 -7.44
C PHE A 274 18.74 11.62 -7.05
N ILE A 275 18.32 10.76 -6.12
CA ILE A 275 16.93 10.70 -5.65
C ILE A 275 16.51 12.07 -5.09
N SER A 276 17.34 12.68 -4.25
CA SER A 276 17.10 13.97 -3.61
C SER A 276 17.04 15.13 -4.60
N ALA A 277 17.97 15.17 -5.57
CA ALA A 277 17.98 16.19 -6.62
C ALA A 277 16.78 16.02 -7.56
N SER A 278 16.45 14.78 -7.94
CA SER A 278 15.29 14.48 -8.77
C SER A 278 13.99 14.92 -8.07
N LEU A 279 13.81 14.60 -6.79
CA LEU A 279 12.63 15.01 -6.04
C LEU A 279 12.51 16.54 -5.90
N ALA A 280 13.61 17.24 -5.64
CA ALA A 280 13.63 18.70 -5.59
C ALA A 280 13.12 19.33 -6.91
N LYS A 281 13.49 18.74 -8.06
CA LYS A 281 13.03 19.19 -9.38
C LYS A 281 11.53 18.99 -9.60
N HIS A 282 10.94 17.94 -9.02
CA HIS A 282 9.49 17.64 -9.15
C HIS A 282 8.61 18.44 -8.17
N GLY A 283 9.21 19.27 -7.31
CA GLY A 283 8.49 20.24 -6.48
C GLY A 283 7.62 19.60 -5.42
N ILE A 284 6.31 19.75 -5.51
CA ILE A 284 5.34 19.28 -4.49
C ILE A 284 4.56 18.03 -4.93
N ALA A 285 5.03 17.35 -5.97
CA ALA A 285 4.32 16.22 -6.57
C ALA A 285 4.33 14.97 -5.68
N ASN A 286 3.19 14.29 -5.59
CA ASN A 286 3.03 12.98 -4.98
C ASN A 286 3.10 11.92 -6.08
N HIS A 287 4.15 11.11 -6.09
CA HIS A 287 4.36 10.04 -7.06
C HIS A 287 3.68 8.77 -6.59
N VAL A 288 2.51 8.48 -7.18
CA VAL A 288 1.66 7.35 -6.82
C VAL A 288 1.21 6.64 -8.09
N GLU A 289 1.32 5.31 -8.10
CA GLU A 289 0.64 4.51 -9.11
C GLU A 289 -0.84 4.42 -8.75
N SER A 290 -1.70 4.89 -9.65
CA SER A 290 -3.14 4.96 -9.39
C SER A 290 -3.97 4.77 -10.64
N PHE A 291 -5.07 4.04 -10.49
CA PHE A 291 -6.15 3.88 -11.46
C PHE A 291 -7.49 3.79 -10.72
N THR A 292 -8.56 4.21 -11.39
CA THR A 292 -9.91 4.11 -10.84
C THR A 292 -10.36 2.66 -10.78
N GLN A 293 -10.98 2.26 -9.68
CA GLN A 293 -11.48 0.89 -9.52
C GLN A 293 -12.83 0.74 -10.24
N ILE A 294 -12.79 0.33 -11.52
CA ILE A 294 -13.98 -0.11 -12.28
C ILE A 294 -14.54 -1.43 -11.74
N ARG A 295 -15.75 -1.78 -12.18
CA ARG A 295 -16.43 -3.03 -11.82
C ARG A 295 -15.52 -4.26 -11.93
N ASP A 296 -14.80 -4.41 -13.04
CA ASP A 296 -13.96 -5.58 -13.28
C ASP A 296 -12.82 -5.67 -12.25
N TYR A 297 -12.24 -4.53 -11.82
CA TYR A 297 -11.26 -4.50 -10.73
C TYR A 297 -11.88 -4.76 -9.36
N ILE A 298 -13.06 -4.21 -9.10
CA ILE A 298 -13.80 -4.42 -7.86
C ILE A 298 -14.11 -5.91 -7.67
N GLU A 299 -14.62 -6.56 -8.71
CA GLU A 299 -14.96 -8.00 -8.69
C GLU A 299 -13.69 -8.85 -8.65
N GLY A 300 -12.69 -8.55 -9.48
CA GLY A 300 -11.45 -9.30 -9.57
C GLY A 300 -10.60 -9.27 -8.30
N ARG A 301 -10.69 -8.19 -7.51
CA ARG A 301 -9.96 -7.99 -6.24
C ARG A 301 -10.84 -8.16 -4.99
N ALA A 302 -12.08 -8.61 -5.15
CA ALA A 302 -13.05 -8.77 -4.07
C ALA A 302 -13.26 -7.49 -3.23
N LEU A 303 -13.21 -6.30 -3.83
CA LEU A 303 -13.39 -5.02 -3.11
C LEU A 303 -14.83 -4.79 -2.63
N GLY A 304 -15.79 -5.54 -3.18
CA GLY A 304 -17.18 -5.62 -2.70
C GLY A 304 -17.40 -6.62 -1.56
N ASP A 305 -16.36 -7.34 -1.13
CA ASP A 305 -16.42 -8.28 -0.02
C ASP A 305 -15.91 -7.68 1.30
N TRP A 306 -16.30 -8.29 2.40
CA TRP A 306 -15.83 -7.93 3.73
C TRP A 306 -14.62 -8.74 4.14
N PHE A 307 -13.65 -8.05 4.73
CA PHE A 307 -12.46 -8.63 5.33
C PHE A 307 -12.32 -8.18 6.78
N VAL A 308 -11.83 -9.05 7.64
CA VAL A 308 -11.51 -8.71 9.03
C VAL A 308 -10.11 -9.24 9.36
N GLU A 309 -9.21 -8.30 9.66
CA GLU A 309 -7.87 -8.60 10.12
C GLU A 309 -7.88 -8.96 11.61
N CYS A 310 -7.18 -10.04 11.93
CA CYS A 310 -6.98 -10.52 13.29
C CYS A 310 -5.48 -10.73 13.57
N PRO A 311 -4.80 -9.69 14.08
CA PRO A 311 -3.48 -9.85 14.69
C PRO A 311 -3.52 -10.90 15.81
N GLY A 312 -2.45 -11.68 15.95
CA GLY A 312 -2.37 -12.76 16.94
C GLY A 312 -3.23 -14.00 16.65
N GLU A 313 -3.98 -14.00 15.54
CA GLU A 313 -4.65 -15.20 15.05
C GLU A 313 -3.63 -16.17 14.43
N PRO A 314 -3.64 -17.47 14.78
CA PRO A 314 -2.71 -18.42 14.18
C PRO A 314 -2.86 -18.50 12.66
N CYS A 315 -1.75 -18.53 11.93
CA CYS A 315 -1.75 -18.77 10.49
C CYS A 315 -2.43 -20.10 10.10
N ALA A 316 -2.81 -20.22 8.83
CA ALA A 316 -3.16 -21.51 8.25
C ALA A 316 -1.95 -22.47 8.27
N LEU A 317 -2.23 -23.77 8.37
CA LEU A 317 -1.21 -24.83 8.28
C LEU A 317 -0.53 -24.81 6.90
N ASP A 318 0.76 -25.12 6.83
CA ASP A 318 1.47 -25.34 5.57
C ASP A 318 0.83 -26.53 4.82
N GLY A 319 -0.05 -26.23 3.88
CA GLY A 319 -0.86 -27.22 3.16
C GLY A 319 -1.95 -26.54 2.36
N HIS A 320 -1.63 -26.21 1.11
CA HIS A 320 -2.39 -25.35 0.21
C HIS A 320 -3.82 -25.80 -0.16
N GLU A 321 -4.33 -26.93 0.36
CA GLU A 321 -5.54 -27.57 -0.18
C GLU A 321 -6.71 -27.74 0.81
N GLU A 322 -6.53 -27.74 2.13
CA GLU A 322 -7.61 -28.15 3.04
C GLU A 322 -8.56 -27.03 3.50
N ASP A 323 -8.16 -25.76 3.44
CA ASP A 323 -9.02 -24.63 3.86
C ASP A 323 -10.09 -24.24 2.83
N GLY A 324 -9.98 -24.73 1.59
CA GLY A 324 -10.94 -24.46 0.51
C GLY A 324 -12.35 -25.02 0.77
N ASP A 325 -12.48 -25.99 1.67
CA ASP A 325 -13.74 -26.71 1.93
C ASP A 325 -14.30 -26.48 3.35
N TYR A 326 -13.73 -25.55 4.14
CA TYR A 326 -14.21 -25.23 5.48
C TYR A 326 -15.69 -24.77 5.47
N ASN A 327 -16.09 -24.03 4.44
CA ASN A 327 -17.48 -23.58 4.27
C ASN A 327 -18.44 -24.74 3.92
N ARG A 328 -17.97 -25.88 3.40
CA ARG A 328 -18.81 -27.05 3.07
C ARG A 328 -18.76 -28.16 4.13
N GLY A 329 -17.81 -28.11 5.06
CA GLY A 329 -17.71 -29.05 6.17
C GLY A 329 -18.86 -28.96 7.17
N SER A 330 -19.21 -30.10 7.78
CA SER A 330 -20.18 -30.16 8.89
C SER A 330 -19.67 -29.34 10.11
N PRO A 331 -20.55 -28.93 11.04
CA PRO A 331 -20.12 -28.21 12.25
C PRO A 331 -18.99 -28.90 13.03
N GLY A 332 -18.95 -30.24 13.02
CA GLY A 332 -17.88 -31.02 13.65
C GLY A 332 -16.52 -30.88 12.94
N ALA A 333 -16.51 -30.88 11.60
CA ALA A 333 -15.29 -30.69 10.81
C ALA A 333 -14.69 -29.29 11.00
N ARG A 334 -15.56 -28.27 11.09
CA ARG A 334 -15.16 -26.88 11.37
C ARG A 334 -14.47 -26.75 12.72
N GLU A 335 -15.06 -27.35 13.76
CA GLU A 335 -14.49 -27.33 15.10
C GLU A 335 -13.15 -28.10 15.18
N GLU A 336 -13.02 -29.21 14.47
CA GLU A 336 -11.75 -29.96 14.40
C GLU A 336 -10.65 -29.13 13.73
N HIS A 337 -10.94 -28.48 12.61
CA HIS A 337 -9.98 -27.64 11.92
C HIS A 337 -9.59 -26.40 12.74
N ARG A 338 -10.55 -25.77 13.44
CA ARG A 338 -10.28 -24.69 14.40
C ARG A 338 -9.30 -25.15 15.49
N LYS A 339 -9.48 -26.36 16.03
CA LYS A 339 -8.56 -26.96 17.01
C LYS A 339 -7.18 -27.29 16.43
N LYS A 340 -7.09 -27.62 15.13
CA LYS A 340 -5.80 -27.84 14.45
C LYS A 340 -5.03 -26.53 14.29
N ARG A 341 -5.69 -25.46 13.80
CA ARG A 341 -5.10 -24.11 13.71
C ARG A 341 -4.67 -23.55 15.07
N ALA A 342 -5.45 -23.80 16.13
CA ALA A 342 -5.11 -23.38 17.49
C ALA A 342 -3.80 -23.97 18.04
N LYS A 343 -3.25 -25.02 17.41
CA LYS A 343 -2.01 -25.68 17.80
C LYS A 343 -0.82 -25.28 16.94
N VAL A 344 -1.02 -24.40 15.96
CA VAL A 344 0.06 -23.87 15.13
C VAL A 344 0.82 -22.85 15.96
N ASP A 345 1.99 -23.25 16.43
CA ASP A 345 2.99 -22.36 16.99
C ASP A 345 3.85 -21.85 15.84
N ASP A 346 3.60 -20.61 15.44
CA ASP A 346 4.32 -19.95 14.36
C ASP A 346 4.72 -18.54 14.80
N SER A 347 5.93 -18.45 15.39
CA SER A 347 6.55 -17.20 15.80
C SER A 347 6.84 -16.24 14.63
N THR A 348 6.65 -16.69 13.39
CA THR A 348 6.91 -15.90 12.17
C THR A 348 5.63 -15.40 11.48
N CYS A 349 4.45 -15.70 12.02
CA CYS A 349 3.17 -15.30 11.46
C CYS A 349 2.48 -14.17 12.23
N SER A 350 2.36 -13.01 11.59
CA SER A 350 1.80 -11.78 12.16
C SER A 350 0.26 -11.69 12.21
N GLY A 351 -0.44 -12.83 12.05
CA GLY A 351 -1.91 -12.88 12.13
C GLY A 351 -2.59 -13.42 10.87
N TYR A 352 -3.93 -13.30 10.85
CA TYR A 352 -4.78 -13.85 9.81
C TYR A 352 -5.87 -12.87 9.36
N SER A 353 -6.10 -12.77 8.06
CA SER A 353 -7.19 -12.01 7.46
C SER A 353 -8.32 -12.94 6.99
N TYR A 354 -9.49 -12.76 7.59
CA TYR A 354 -10.68 -13.52 7.26
C TYR A 354 -11.45 -12.87 6.11
N TRP A 355 -11.83 -13.66 5.10
CA TRP A 355 -12.65 -13.23 3.97
C TRP A 355 -14.07 -13.76 4.08
N LEU A 356 -15.08 -12.90 3.88
CA LEU A 356 -16.46 -13.33 3.74
C LEU A 356 -16.75 -13.88 2.33
N ASN A 357 -16.40 -15.16 2.11
CA ASN A 357 -16.62 -15.86 0.83
C ASN A 357 -17.84 -16.81 0.83
N ASP A 358 -18.84 -16.54 1.67
CA ASP A 358 -20.09 -17.30 1.65
C ASP A 358 -21.01 -16.73 0.57
N GLU A 359 -21.45 -17.57 -0.36
CA GLU A 359 -22.26 -17.15 -1.52
C GLU A 359 -23.51 -16.36 -1.13
N ALA A 360 -24.12 -16.66 0.03
CA ALA A 360 -25.29 -15.94 0.51
C ALA A 360 -24.99 -14.51 0.99
N TYR A 361 -23.73 -14.20 1.29
CA TYR A 361 -23.31 -12.92 1.85
C TYR A 361 -22.17 -12.23 1.08
N ARG A 362 -21.65 -12.83 0.01
CA ARG A 362 -20.64 -12.21 -0.86
C ARG A 362 -21.19 -10.92 -1.49
N ASN A 363 -20.30 -10.00 -1.87
CA ASN A 363 -20.60 -8.70 -2.45
C ASN A 363 -21.58 -7.88 -1.58
N SER A 364 -21.48 -8.00 -0.25
CA SER A 364 -22.34 -7.29 0.70
C SER A 364 -21.68 -6.07 1.33
N LYS A 365 -20.48 -5.68 0.88
CA LYS A 365 -19.86 -4.41 1.26
C LYS A 365 -20.28 -3.35 0.25
N PRO A 366 -21.14 -2.38 0.61
CA PRO A 366 -21.57 -1.35 -0.33
C PRO A 366 -20.36 -0.55 -0.83
N LEU A 367 -20.36 -0.20 -2.11
CA LEU A 367 -19.33 0.69 -2.65
C LEU A 367 -19.48 2.10 -2.09
N MET A 368 -18.36 2.83 -2.08
CA MET A 368 -18.34 4.25 -1.73
C MET A 368 -19.19 5.07 -2.71
N ARG A 369 -19.93 6.04 -2.18
CA ARG A 369 -20.76 7.01 -2.92
C ARG A 369 -20.24 8.42 -2.70
N ASN A 370 -20.54 9.31 -3.64
CA ASN A 370 -20.15 10.74 -3.64
C ASN A 370 -18.63 10.99 -3.65
N SER A 371 -17.87 9.92 -3.85
CA SER A 371 -16.43 9.88 -4.02
C SER A 371 -16.08 8.69 -4.93
N TYR A 372 -14.82 8.59 -5.33
CA TYR A 372 -14.33 7.55 -6.22
C TYR A 372 -13.31 6.67 -5.52
N MET A 373 -13.34 5.38 -5.81
CA MET A 373 -12.32 4.46 -5.34
C MET A 373 -11.15 4.46 -6.32
N PHE A 374 -9.97 4.83 -5.82
CA PHE A 374 -8.73 4.73 -6.56
C PHE A 374 -7.83 3.70 -5.89
N GLY A 375 -7.03 3.03 -6.69
CA GLY A 375 -6.08 2.03 -6.19
C GLY A 375 -4.89 1.89 -7.09
N GLY A 376 -3.88 1.15 -6.63
CA GLY A 376 -2.67 0.89 -7.38
C GLY A 376 -1.63 0.21 -6.49
N SER A 377 -0.41 0.73 -6.49
CA SER A 377 0.66 0.15 -5.68
C SER A 377 0.59 0.62 -4.22
N ALA A 378 0.94 -0.27 -3.28
CA ALA A 378 1.19 0.08 -1.89
C ALA A 378 2.46 0.94 -1.68
N PHE A 379 3.26 1.14 -2.73
CA PHE A 379 4.51 1.89 -2.69
C PHE A 379 4.33 3.25 -3.35
N TYR A 380 4.94 4.29 -2.77
CA TYR A 380 4.76 5.67 -3.18
C TYR A 380 5.94 6.56 -2.81
N VAL A 381 5.95 7.76 -3.37
CA VAL A 381 6.69 8.91 -2.84
C VAL A 381 5.71 10.05 -2.60
N LEU A 382 5.56 10.48 -1.36
CA LEU A 382 4.57 11.50 -0.99
C LEU A 382 5.24 12.75 -0.49
N HIS A 383 4.74 13.91 -0.90
CA HIS A 383 5.18 15.19 -0.39
C HIS A 383 4.67 15.38 1.05
N ARG A 384 5.50 16.02 1.89
CA ARG A 384 5.23 16.22 3.33
C ARG A 384 3.90 16.91 3.60
N ASP A 385 3.49 17.85 2.78
CA ASP A 385 2.24 18.58 2.99
C ASP A 385 1.01 17.66 2.95
N PHE A 386 0.98 16.72 1.99
CA PHE A 386 -0.09 15.72 1.90
C PHE A 386 -0.11 14.82 3.14
N VAL A 387 1.07 14.33 3.56
CA VAL A 387 1.23 13.49 4.75
C VAL A 387 0.78 14.21 6.00
N HIS A 388 1.26 15.44 6.21
CA HIS A 388 0.94 16.25 7.37
C HIS A 388 -0.56 16.58 7.42
N CYS A 389 -1.16 16.96 6.29
CA CYS A 389 -2.59 17.25 6.20
C CYS A 389 -3.43 16.01 6.54
N THR A 390 -3.08 14.86 5.97
CA THR A 390 -3.78 13.58 6.22
C THR A 390 -3.68 13.16 7.69
N LEU A 391 -2.47 13.18 8.28
CA LEU A 391 -2.29 12.85 9.70
C LEU A 391 -2.98 13.84 10.63
N SER A 392 -2.98 15.14 10.30
CA SER A 392 -3.65 16.16 11.12
C SER A 392 -5.16 15.87 11.22
N CYS A 393 -5.77 15.40 10.14
CA CYS A 393 -7.17 14.94 10.17
C CYS A 393 -7.35 13.70 11.05
N LEU A 394 -6.47 12.71 10.91
CA LEU A 394 -6.58 11.44 11.65
C LEU A 394 -6.33 11.58 13.15
N ASP A 395 -5.38 12.43 13.54
CA ASP A 395 -4.92 12.57 14.92
C ASP A 395 -5.73 13.61 15.72
N ASN A 396 -6.39 14.56 15.04
CA ASN A 396 -7.15 15.62 15.71
C ASN A 396 -8.66 15.42 15.60
N SER A 397 -9.24 14.82 16.64
CA SER A 397 -10.69 14.57 16.72
C SER A 397 -11.55 15.84 16.77
N THR A 398 -10.97 17.01 17.08
CA THR A 398 -11.73 18.27 17.16
C THR A 398 -12.06 18.91 15.81
N PHE A 399 -11.42 18.47 14.72
CA PHE A 399 -11.64 19.00 13.35
C PHE A 399 -12.64 18.18 12.51
N VAL A 400 -13.13 17.06 13.04
CA VAL A 400 -13.86 16.04 12.26
C VAL A 400 -15.26 16.50 11.83
N GLU A 401 -15.90 17.40 12.59
CA GLU A 401 -17.28 17.81 12.30
C GLU A 401 -17.38 19.00 11.33
N GLU A 402 -16.36 19.86 11.22
CA GLU A 402 -16.43 21.10 10.43
C GLU A 402 -15.65 21.05 9.10
N GLU A 403 -14.68 20.14 8.93
CA GLU A 403 -13.86 20.05 7.71
C GLU A 403 -14.24 18.83 6.84
N PRO A 404 -14.82 19.02 5.63
CA PRO A 404 -15.22 17.93 4.75
C PRO A 404 -14.07 16.98 4.37
N TYR A 405 -12.84 17.49 4.28
CA TYR A 405 -11.66 16.67 4.02
C TYR A 405 -11.40 15.68 5.15
N CYS A 406 -11.34 16.14 6.41
CA CYS A 406 -11.08 15.27 7.54
C CYS A 406 -12.17 14.22 7.75
N LYS A 407 -13.46 14.58 7.57
CA LYS A 407 -14.55 13.60 7.57
C LYS A 407 -14.32 12.50 6.54
N SER A 408 -13.85 12.86 5.35
CA SER A 408 -13.57 11.90 4.28
C SER A 408 -12.39 11.00 4.60
N VAL A 409 -11.30 11.56 5.14
CA VAL A 409 -10.11 10.79 5.54
C VAL A 409 -10.46 9.73 6.60
N HIS A 410 -11.25 10.10 7.62
CA HIS A 410 -11.74 9.13 8.62
C HIS A 410 -12.63 8.06 7.99
N ALA A 411 -13.58 8.46 7.14
CA ALA A 411 -14.46 7.51 6.46
C ALA A 411 -13.69 6.53 5.56
N TYR A 412 -12.68 7.00 4.80
CA TYR A 412 -11.84 6.12 3.99
C TYR A 412 -11.06 5.13 4.86
N ARG A 413 -10.50 5.58 5.98
CA ARG A 413 -9.77 4.71 6.92
C ARG A 413 -10.68 3.60 7.42
N GLU A 414 -11.87 3.93 7.91
CA GLU A 414 -12.83 2.93 8.39
C GLU A 414 -13.30 1.98 7.26
N TYR A 415 -13.55 2.52 6.07
CA TYR A 415 -13.99 1.74 4.92
C TYR A 415 -12.94 0.70 4.50
N PHE A 416 -11.66 1.10 4.40
CA PHE A 416 -10.60 0.22 3.94
C PHE A 416 -10.09 -0.73 5.02
N GLN A 417 -10.28 -0.44 6.32
CA GLN A 417 -10.01 -1.38 7.42
C GLN A 417 -10.82 -2.68 7.35
N LEU A 418 -11.97 -2.66 6.68
CA LEU A 418 -12.82 -3.84 6.47
C LEU A 418 -12.78 -4.34 5.03
N GLY A 419 -11.66 -4.12 4.33
CA GLY A 419 -11.45 -4.48 2.93
C GLY A 419 -10.12 -5.21 2.70
N MET A 420 -9.99 -5.83 1.53
CA MET A 420 -8.72 -6.41 1.08
C MET A 420 -7.80 -5.32 0.54
N SER A 421 -6.51 -5.45 0.83
CA SER A 421 -5.43 -4.61 0.31
C SER A 421 -5.71 -3.12 0.44
N GLY A 422 -6.17 -2.69 1.61
CA GLY A 422 -6.48 -1.28 1.89
C GLY A 422 -5.26 -0.35 1.75
N GLU A 423 -4.04 -0.88 1.92
CA GLU A 423 -2.76 -0.22 1.64
C GLU A 423 -2.56 0.14 0.16
N GLU A 424 -3.22 -0.56 -0.75
CA GLU A 424 -3.18 -0.31 -2.20
C GLU A 424 -4.31 0.64 -2.65
N LEU A 425 -5.11 1.16 -1.71
CA LEU A 425 -6.33 1.93 -2.00
C LEU A 425 -6.37 3.28 -1.25
N PHE A 426 -5.93 3.31 0.00
CA PHE A 426 -6.12 4.44 0.89
C PHE A 426 -5.45 5.72 0.40
N VAL A 427 -4.14 5.67 0.12
CA VAL A 427 -3.36 6.85 -0.28
C VAL A 427 -3.89 7.43 -1.59
N GLN A 428 -4.13 6.57 -2.57
CA GLN A 428 -4.69 6.94 -3.88
C GLN A 428 -6.05 7.63 -3.70
N THR A 429 -6.94 7.01 -2.93
CA THR A 429 -8.30 7.49 -2.71
C THR A 429 -8.32 8.83 -1.96
N VAL A 430 -7.50 8.97 -0.91
CA VAL A 430 -7.38 10.22 -0.15
C VAL A 430 -6.80 11.34 -1.02
N LEU A 431 -5.75 11.06 -1.78
CA LEU A 431 -5.08 12.04 -2.65
C LEU A 431 -6.00 12.56 -3.76
N LEU A 432 -6.62 11.66 -4.53
CA LEU A 432 -7.37 12.02 -5.74
C LEU A 432 -8.80 12.53 -5.46
N ASN A 433 -9.32 12.30 -4.25
CA ASN A 433 -10.57 12.92 -3.79
C ASN A 433 -10.35 14.13 -2.87
N GLY A 434 -9.10 14.43 -2.51
CA GLY A 434 -8.72 15.47 -1.56
C GLY A 434 -8.27 16.79 -2.20
N PRO A 435 -7.94 17.81 -1.39
CA PRO A 435 -7.45 19.10 -1.86
C PRO A 435 -6.09 18.99 -2.57
N HIS A 436 -5.32 17.94 -2.31
CA HIS A 436 -4.00 17.70 -2.91
C HIS A 436 -4.05 17.00 -4.28
N CYS A 437 -5.23 16.76 -4.87
CA CYS A 437 -5.34 15.98 -6.10
C CYS A 437 -4.56 16.56 -7.29
N THR A 438 -4.38 17.88 -7.36
CA THR A 438 -3.57 18.53 -8.42
C THR A 438 -2.06 18.36 -8.22
N GLN A 439 -1.65 17.80 -7.09
CA GLN A 439 -0.27 17.41 -6.81
C GLN A 439 -0.02 15.94 -7.19
N PHE A 440 -0.98 15.24 -7.78
CA PHE A 440 -0.78 13.87 -8.27
C PHE A 440 0.22 13.83 -9.43
N SER A 441 1.16 12.91 -9.35
CA SER A 441 2.04 12.50 -10.44
C SER A 441 1.93 10.99 -10.60
N GLY A 442 1.62 10.53 -11.80
CA GLY A 442 1.58 9.11 -12.13
C GLY A 442 2.92 8.41 -11.90
N GLY A 443 2.85 7.16 -11.49
CA GLY A 443 4.00 6.30 -11.21
C GLY A 443 4.47 6.42 -9.76
N ASN A 444 4.82 5.29 -9.14
CA ASN A 444 5.29 5.19 -7.75
C ASN A 444 6.81 5.25 -7.59
N ARG A 445 7.55 5.50 -8.68
CA ARG A 445 9.02 5.43 -8.75
C ARG A 445 9.58 4.05 -8.41
N ARG A 446 8.84 2.97 -8.69
CA ARG A 446 9.26 1.58 -8.50
C ARG A 446 9.36 0.79 -9.78
N TRP A 447 10.38 -0.06 -9.83
CA TRP A 447 10.44 -1.16 -10.78
C TRP A 447 10.02 -2.45 -10.08
N VAL A 448 9.05 -3.16 -10.65
CA VAL A 448 8.46 -4.36 -10.03
C VAL A 448 8.39 -5.49 -11.06
N ASN A 449 8.88 -6.69 -10.69
CA ASN A 449 8.79 -7.87 -11.56
C ASN A 449 7.38 -8.51 -11.51
N TRP A 450 6.42 -7.89 -12.19
CA TRP A 450 5.08 -8.48 -12.36
C TRP A 450 5.02 -9.58 -13.44
N GLY A 451 6.06 -9.72 -14.26
CA GLY A 451 6.15 -10.76 -15.30
C GLY A 451 6.19 -12.17 -14.72
N ASP A 452 6.91 -12.34 -13.61
CA ASP A 452 7.03 -13.61 -12.87
C ASP A 452 6.17 -13.64 -11.60
N ARG A 453 5.02 -12.95 -11.62
CA ARG A 453 4.12 -12.88 -10.46
C ARG A 453 3.65 -14.27 -10.03
N VAL A 454 3.41 -14.41 -8.74
CA VAL A 454 2.83 -15.62 -8.14
C VAL A 454 1.52 -15.25 -7.47
N VAL A 455 0.44 -15.91 -7.86
CA VAL A 455 -0.86 -15.81 -7.18
C VAL A 455 -1.07 -17.09 -6.39
N ARG A 456 -1.20 -16.96 -5.06
CA ARG A 456 -1.51 -18.09 -4.20
C ARG A 456 -2.19 -17.64 -2.93
N ARG A 457 -2.97 -18.54 -2.32
CA ARG A 457 -3.39 -18.37 -0.93
C ARG A 457 -2.15 -18.43 -0.04
N ARG A 458 -1.98 -17.40 0.78
CA ARG A 458 -0.92 -17.29 1.79
C ARG A 458 -1.45 -17.84 3.11
N ARG A 459 -0.55 -18.13 4.05
CA ARG A 459 -0.95 -18.63 5.37
C ARG A 459 -1.65 -17.58 6.23
N GLN A 460 -1.48 -16.31 5.87
CA GLN A 460 -2.02 -15.13 6.56
C GLN A 460 -3.45 -14.76 6.13
N GLY A 461 -4.14 -15.56 5.29
CA GLY A 461 -5.53 -15.24 4.97
C GLY A 461 -6.23 -16.19 4.00
N ASP A 462 -7.55 -16.05 3.92
CA ASP A 462 -8.43 -16.91 3.11
C ASP A 462 -8.37 -16.61 1.60
N TYR A 463 -7.95 -15.39 1.23
CA TYR A 463 -8.02 -14.88 -0.13
C TYR A 463 -6.67 -15.07 -0.86
N PRO A 464 -6.67 -15.57 -2.11
CA PRO A 464 -5.46 -15.65 -2.91
C PRO A 464 -5.02 -14.25 -3.35
N ILE A 465 -3.78 -13.88 -3.02
CA ILE A 465 -3.23 -12.56 -3.34
C ILE A 465 -2.03 -12.74 -4.27
N GLY A 466 -1.95 -11.87 -5.28
CA GLY A 466 -0.80 -11.78 -6.18
C GLY A 466 0.40 -11.13 -5.51
N SER A 467 1.58 -11.66 -5.75
CA SER A 467 2.84 -11.03 -5.34
C SER A 467 3.80 -10.97 -6.53
N PRO A 468 4.64 -9.92 -6.62
CA PRO A 468 5.64 -9.85 -7.67
C PRO A 468 6.66 -10.99 -7.54
N GLY A 469 7.23 -11.38 -8.68
CA GLY A 469 8.31 -12.36 -8.72
C GLY A 469 9.62 -11.81 -8.18
N MET A 470 10.55 -12.72 -7.88
CA MET A 470 11.93 -12.36 -7.57
C MET A 470 12.60 -11.76 -8.80
N ILE A 471 13.49 -10.80 -8.62
CA ILE A 471 14.23 -10.24 -9.76
C ILE A 471 15.32 -11.23 -10.18
N PRO A 472 15.36 -11.67 -11.45
CA PRO A 472 16.47 -12.44 -11.98
C PRO A 472 17.61 -11.51 -12.48
N PRO A 473 18.87 -11.97 -12.47
CA PRO A 473 20.03 -11.16 -12.85
C PRO A 473 19.97 -10.57 -14.27
N HIS A 474 19.32 -11.26 -15.20
CA HIS A 474 19.17 -10.78 -16.57
C HIS A 474 18.25 -9.55 -16.67
N LEU A 475 17.20 -9.46 -15.83
CA LEU A 475 16.33 -8.28 -15.80
C LEU A 475 17.07 -7.08 -15.21
N ALA A 476 17.90 -7.31 -14.19
CA ALA A 476 18.77 -6.27 -13.64
C ALA A 476 19.69 -5.67 -14.72
N ARG A 477 20.44 -6.52 -15.45
CA ARG A 477 21.39 -6.09 -16.50
C ARG A 477 20.74 -5.42 -17.71
N ASN A 478 19.59 -5.91 -18.15
CA ASN A 478 19.04 -5.51 -19.44
C ASN A 478 17.96 -4.42 -19.33
N HIS A 479 17.26 -4.36 -18.19
CA HIS A 479 16.10 -3.49 -18.01
C HIS A 479 16.32 -2.50 -16.87
N ILE A 480 16.63 -2.96 -15.66
CA ILE A 480 16.63 -2.10 -14.46
C ILE A 480 17.69 -1.02 -14.53
N ILE A 481 18.94 -1.34 -14.88
CA ILE A 481 20.02 -0.34 -14.98
C ILE A 481 19.80 0.72 -16.08
N ARG A 482 18.79 0.53 -16.95
CA ARG A 482 18.40 1.50 -17.98
C ARG A 482 17.20 2.33 -17.56
N THR A 483 16.51 1.94 -16.48
CA THR A 483 15.35 2.64 -15.94
C THR A 483 15.76 3.95 -15.30
N ARG A 484 15.21 5.06 -15.81
CA ARG A 484 15.44 6.42 -15.27
C ARG A 484 14.27 6.94 -14.44
N HIS A 485 13.10 6.34 -14.55
CA HIS A 485 11.86 6.81 -13.89
C HIS A 485 11.62 6.20 -12.51
N ALA A 486 12.40 5.18 -12.10
CA ALA A 486 12.29 4.51 -10.81
C ALA A 486 13.53 4.78 -9.94
N TYR A 487 13.33 4.82 -8.63
CA TYR A 487 14.39 4.98 -7.63
C TYR A 487 14.76 3.67 -6.96
N PHE A 488 13.83 2.72 -6.92
CA PHE A 488 13.96 1.43 -6.25
C PHE A 488 13.39 0.30 -7.11
N ALA A 489 13.88 -0.91 -6.88
CA ALA A 489 13.38 -2.13 -7.49
C ALA A 489 13.02 -3.19 -6.44
N ARG A 490 12.02 -4.03 -6.75
CA ARG A 490 11.60 -5.17 -5.92
C ARG A 490 11.06 -6.34 -6.78
N LYS A 491 11.13 -7.60 -6.34
CA LYS A 491 11.48 -8.08 -4.99
C LYS A 491 12.84 -8.80 -4.95
N LEU A 492 13.65 -8.50 -3.93
CA LEU A 492 14.88 -9.22 -3.58
C LEU A 492 14.78 -9.87 -2.20
N ASP A 493 15.52 -10.95 -1.98
CA ASP A 493 15.58 -11.74 -0.74
C ASP A 493 17.04 -12.01 -0.37
N SER A 494 17.32 -12.94 0.54
CA SER A 494 18.68 -13.32 0.94
C SER A 494 19.34 -14.38 0.06
N SER A 495 18.74 -14.75 -1.08
CA SER A 495 19.31 -15.76 -1.98
C SER A 495 20.54 -15.25 -2.75
N ASP A 496 21.41 -16.18 -3.16
CA ASP A 496 22.56 -15.90 -4.03
C ASP A 496 22.16 -15.17 -5.32
N GLN A 497 20.99 -15.49 -5.87
CA GLN A 497 20.44 -14.82 -7.04
C GLN A 497 20.18 -13.33 -6.75
N SER A 498 19.55 -13.03 -5.61
CA SER A 498 19.29 -11.66 -5.20
C SER A 498 20.59 -10.90 -4.90
N ASP A 499 21.60 -11.58 -4.35
CA ASP A 499 22.92 -10.99 -4.12
C ASP A 499 23.65 -10.68 -5.44
N GLU A 500 23.54 -11.52 -6.47
CA GLU A 500 24.02 -11.20 -7.82
C GLU A 500 23.29 -9.96 -8.38
N VAL A 501 21.97 -9.86 -8.19
CA VAL A 501 21.22 -8.67 -8.60
C VAL A 501 21.69 -7.42 -7.88
N ARG A 502 21.88 -7.47 -6.55
CA ARG A 502 22.40 -6.32 -5.78
C ARG A 502 23.77 -5.89 -6.30
N ALA A 503 24.68 -6.83 -6.55
CA ALA A 503 25.99 -6.54 -7.11
C ALA A 503 25.90 -5.83 -8.48
N ILE A 504 25.04 -6.32 -9.39
CA ILE A 504 24.81 -5.68 -10.70
C ILE A 504 24.30 -4.24 -10.54
N LEU A 505 23.38 -4.01 -9.60
CA LEU A 505 22.81 -2.68 -9.36
C LEU A 505 23.83 -1.76 -8.70
N ASP A 506 24.61 -2.25 -7.74
CA ASP A 506 25.62 -1.48 -7.02
C ASP A 506 26.81 -1.07 -7.91
N GLU A 507 27.18 -1.91 -8.88
CA GLU A 507 28.22 -1.61 -9.88
C GLU A 507 27.71 -0.74 -11.04
N SER A 508 26.41 -0.48 -11.12
CA SER A 508 25.84 0.28 -12.23
C SER A 508 26.28 1.75 -12.19
N ALA A 509 26.43 2.35 -13.38
CA ALA A 509 26.76 3.78 -13.50
C ALA A 509 25.71 4.72 -12.86
N GLN A 510 24.54 4.20 -12.48
CA GLN A 510 23.51 4.94 -11.74
C GLN A 510 23.94 5.22 -10.28
N PHE A 511 24.99 4.57 -9.79
CA PHE A 511 25.61 4.82 -8.49
C PHE A 511 27.02 5.39 -8.55
N ALA A 512 27.61 5.51 -9.75
CA ALA A 512 28.87 6.21 -9.94
C ALA A 512 28.61 7.72 -9.82
N VAL A 513 29.28 8.35 -8.85
CA VAL A 513 29.26 9.80 -8.59
C VAL A 513 29.88 10.57 -9.75
#